data_AF-A0A9W8WN43-F1
#
_entry.id   AF-A0A9W8WN43-F1
#
_cell.length_a   1.000
_cell.length_b   1.000
_cell.length_c   1.000
_cell.angle_alpha   90.00
_cell.angle_beta   90.00
_cell.angle_gamma   90.00
#
_symmetry.space_group_name_H-M   'P 1'
#
loop_
_entity.id
_entity.type
_entity.pdbx_description
1 polymer ?
#
loop_
_entity_poly.entity_id
_entity_poly.type
_entity_poly.pdbx_seq_one_letter_code
_entity_poly.pdbx_strand_id
1 'polypeptide(L)'
;MAVALAVEEGHTSQSELDIEPDHHFRHTLQLLCGPLISVIDGRIFLFHQTLKAFLIGDDAASFSSEASLANQAADGHKWASSISLSGSNNLLGRICSQYLLFTDVEDYFQNPLGNIEKLRTRPLEFLSENYPFLGYAWENWAVHSREPVEEDDRGDDSRIQQMLHLCSPHRLSTLIWLRRKWCLPKLGPEDVTRLIVASYLGLSSVTQHLLRLDTTRPNVRDGIFGRSALSWAAGGGFEGVVKTFIDTQRAAKRRSWLERLLGTGGIQVDSKSKPPRTLSVSHRPCTPLGWAVRFGHEAVVKQLIATNQVKVDDKMLFDAAKGGYLGIMEALLGTAQSPATQK
;
A
#
# COMPACT_ATOMS: atom_id res chain seq x y z
N MET A 1 -12.86 -8.19 -15.55
CA MET A 1 -12.28 -7.04 -16.26
C MET A 1 -13.36 -6.12 -16.82
N ALA A 2 -14.44 -6.64 -17.42
CA ALA A 2 -15.59 -5.86 -17.89
C ALA A 2 -16.12 -4.88 -16.81
N VAL A 3 -16.35 -5.37 -15.59
CA VAL A 3 -16.74 -4.53 -14.43
C VAL A 3 -15.78 -3.35 -14.21
N ALA A 4 -14.46 -3.57 -14.31
CA ALA A 4 -13.49 -2.50 -14.09
C ALA A 4 -13.56 -1.40 -15.15
N LEU A 5 -13.92 -1.75 -16.40
CA LEU A 5 -14.10 -0.80 -17.49
C LEU A 5 -15.43 -0.04 -17.41
N ALA A 6 -16.45 -0.63 -16.77
CA ALA A 6 -17.75 0.00 -16.56
C ALA A 6 -17.80 0.95 -15.34
N VAL A 7 -16.80 0.91 -14.45
CA VAL A 7 -16.75 1.78 -13.27
C VAL A 7 -16.30 3.19 -13.67
N GLU A 8 -17.25 4.12 -13.68
CA GLU A 8 -17.04 5.55 -13.92
C GLU A 8 -17.29 6.38 -12.66
N GLU A 9 -16.79 7.62 -12.64
CA GLU A 9 -17.01 8.52 -11.50
C GLU A 9 -18.50 8.79 -11.27
N GLY A 10 -18.92 8.72 -10.00
CA GLY A 10 -20.31 8.97 -9.60
C GLY A 10 -21.14 7.70 -9.39
N HIS A 11 -20.71 6.54 -9.91
CA HIS A 11 -21.37 5.28 -9.59
C HIS A 11 -21.27 4.95 -8.10
N THR A 12 -22.37 4.44 -7.53
CA THR A 12 -22.50 4.09 -6.11
C THR A 12 -22.90 2.64 -5.84
N SER A 13 -23.28 1.89 -6.88
CA SER A 13 -23.69 0.49 -6.77
C SER A 13 -23.33 -0.31 -8.02
N GLN A 14 -23.25 -1.65 -7.90
CA GLN A 14 -22.99 -2.52 -9.06
C GLN A 14 -24.18 -2.54 -10.03
N SER A 15 -25.40 -2.30 -9.56
CA SER A 15 -26.60 -2.23 -10.41
C SER A 15 -26.60 -1.06 -11.39
N GLU A 16 -25.80 -0.03 -11.13
CA GLU A 16 -25.64 1.12 -12.05
C GLU A 16 -24.67 0.82 -13.20
N LEU A 17 -23.87 -0.26 -13.09
CA LEU A 17 -22.85 -0.57 -14.09
C LEU A 17 -23.48 -1.20 -15.32
N ASP A 18 -23.24 -0.59 -16.49
CA ASP A 18 -23.52 -1.21 -17.78
C ASP A 18 -22.41 -2.21 -18.13
N ILE A 19 -22.55 -3.43 -17.60
CA ILE A 19 -21.55 -4.49 -17.77
C ILE A 19 -21.85 -5.25 -19.05
N GLU A 20 -20.96 -5.12 -20.04
CA GLU A 20 -21.03 -5.93 -21.25
C GLU A 20 -20.95 -7.44 -20.95
N PRO A 21 -21.81 -8.27 -21.58
CA PRO A 21 -21.70 -9.72 -21.49
C PRO A 21 -20.34 -10.23 -21.99
N ASP A 22 -19.80 -11.29 -21.40
CA ASP A 22 -18.45 -11.81 -21.70
C ASP A 22 -18.14 -12.02 -23.19
N HIS A 23 -19.13 -12.46 -23.97
CA HIS A 23 -18.98 -12.68 -25.41
C HIS A 23 -18.83 -11.37 -26.20
N HIS A 24 -19.57 -10.32 -25.81
CA HIS A 24 -19.42 -8.98 -26.37
C HIS A 24 -18.13 -8.33 -25.89
N PHE A 25 -17.81 -8.45 -24.61
CA PHE A 25 -16.60 -7.89 -24.02
C PHE A 25 -15.33 -8.38 -24.72
N ARG A 26 -15.27 -9.67 -25.09
CA ARG A 26 -14.16 -10.22 -25.88
C ARG A 26 -14.04 -9.53 -27.25
N HIS A 27 -15.15 -9.25 -27.90
CA HIS A 27 -15.17 -8.53 -29.18
C HIS A 27 -14.73 -7.07 -29.00
N THR A 28 -15.25 -6.38 -27.99
CA THR A 28 -14.86 -5.01 -27.62
C THR A 28 -13.35 -4.92 -27.38
N LEU A 29 -12.77 -5.84 -26.62
CA LEU A 29 -11.33 -5.91 -26.40
C LEU A 29 -10.54 -6.11 -27.71
N GLN A 30 -11.00 -6.98 -28.60
CA GLN A 30 -10.38 -7.19 -29.91
C GLN A 30 -10.50 -5.97 -30.82
N LEU A 31 -11.59 -5.21 -30.75
CA LEU A 31 -11.76 -3.95 -31.49
C LEU A 31 -10.84 -2.85 -30.97
N LEU A 32 -10.71 -2.71 -29.65
CA LEU A 32 -9.90 -1.67 -29.02
C LEU A 32 -8.40 -1.93 -29.17
N CYS A 33 -7.97 -3.17 -28.95
CA CYS A 33 -6.56 -3.53 -28.87
C CYS A 33 -6.05 -4.26 -30.12
N GLY A 34 -6.93 -4.68 -31.03
CA GLY A 34 -6.55 -5.40 -32.25
C GLY A 34 -5.79 -6.70 -31.96
N PRO A 35 -4.82 -7.08 -32.80
CA PRO A 35 -4.05 -8.32 -32.67
C PRO A 35 -3.02 -8.29 -31.52
N LEU A 36 -2.94 -7.19 -30.77
CA LEU A 36 -1.97 -6.99 -29.70
C LEU A 36 -2.25 -7.84 -28.46
N ILE A 37 -3.51 -8.25 -28.28
CA ILE A 37 -3.94 -9.05 -27.15
C ILE A 37 -4.61 -10.35 -27.59
N SER A 38 -4.46 -11.38 -26.77
CA SER A 38 -5.19 -12.64 -26.89
C SER A 38 -5.93 -12.94 -25.60
N VAL A 39 -7.20 -13.35 -25.69
CA VAL A 39 -8.01 -13.76 -24.55
C VAL A 39 -8.11 -15.29 -24.53
N ILE A 40 -7.51 -15.92 -23.51
CA ILE A 40 -7.49 -17.37 -23.31
C ILE A 40 -8.01 -17.65 -21.89
N ASP A 41 -9.04 -18.47 -21.76
CA ASP A 41 -9.66 -18.85 -20.48
C ASP A 41 -9.97 -17.66 -19.55
N GLY A 42 -10.53 -16.59 -20.14
CA GLY A 42 -10.89 -15.36 -19.41
C GLY A 42 -9.70 -14.49 -18.98
N ARG A 43 -8.47 -14.85 -19.36
CA ARG A 43 -7.25 -14.07 -19.09
C ARG A 43 -6.78 -13.35 -20.36
N ILE A 44 -6.33 -12.11 -20.18
CA ILE A 44 -5.82 -11.26 -21.25
C ILE A 44 -4.30 -11.38 -21.27
N PHE A 45 -3.75 -11.73 -22.43
CA PHE A 45 -2.31 -11.81 -22.67
C PHE A 45 -1.92 -10.85 -23.77
N LEU A 46 -0.72 -10.26 -23.65
CA LEU A 46 -0.08 -9.60 -24.77
C LEU A 46 0.46 -10.66 -25.73
N PHE A 47 0.36 -10.41 -27.03
CA PHE A 47 0.79 -11.35 -28.06
C PHE A 47 2.28 -11.70 -27.97
N HIS A 48 3.11 -10.75 -27.53
CA HIS A 48 4.54 -10.97 -27.32
C HIS A 48 5.11 -10.10 -26.19
N GLN A 49 6.11 -10.60 -25.46
CA GLN A 49 6.74 -9.86 -24.35
C GLN A 49 7.41 -8.56 -24.81
N THR A 50 7.94 -8.49 -26.04
CA THR A 50 8.53 -7.25 -26.58
C THR A 50 7.49 -6.15 -26.77
N LEU A 51 6.22 -6.49 -26.96
CA LEU A 51 5.14 -5.50 -27.02
C LEU A 51 4.96 -4.83 -25.66
N LYS A 52 5.08 -5.59 -24.57
CA LYS A 52 5.07 -5.01 -23.21
C LYS A 52 6.18 -3.98 -23.05
N ALA A 53 7.40 -4.33 -23.44
CA ALA A 53 8.56 -3.42 -23.36
C ALA A 53 8.38 -2.18 -24.24
N PHE A 54 7.85 -2.34 -25.45
CA PHE A 54 7.55 -1.24 -26.36
C PHE A 54 6.49 -0.26 -25.81
N LEU A 55 5.42 -0.79 -25.21
CA LEU A 55 4.32 0.01 -24.68
C LEU A 55 4.67 0.73 -23.37
N ILE A 56 5.44 0.08 -22.49
CA ILE A 56 5.82 0.66 -21.19
C ILE A 56 7.01 1.63 -21.34
N GLY A 57 7.86 1.42 -22.35
CA GLY A 57 9.12 2.13 -22.50
C GLY A 57 10.15 1.55 -21.52
N ASP A 58 10.92 0.56 -21.96
CA ASP A 58 12.03 0.05 -21.16
C ASP A 58 13.26 0.93 -21.37
N ASP A 59 13.80 1.48 -20.27
CA ASP A 59 15.07 2.24 -20.21
C ASP A 59 16.31 1.37 -20.58
N ALA A 60 16.10 0.10 -20.93
CA ALA A 60 17.15 -0.84 -21.33
C ALA A 60 17.50 -0.78 -22.84
N ALA A 61 16.92 0.13 -23.62
CA ALA A 61 17.31 0.37 -25.01
C ALA A 61 18.48 1.36 -25.12
N SER A 62 19.62 0.97 -24.54
CA SER A 62 20.95 1.30 -25.06
C SER A 62 21.33 0.40 -26.24
N PHE A 63 20.34 -0.06 -27.01
CA PHE A 63 20.54 -0.76 -28.26
C PHE A 63 20.30 0.17 -29.44
N SER A 64 21.42 0.64 -29.97
CA SER A 64 21.65 1.11 -31.33
C SER A 64 21.03 2.45 -31.76
N SER A 65 21.90 3.22 -32.39
CA SER A 65 21.76 4.53 -33.01
C SER A 65 20.77 4.58 -34.20
N GLU A 66 19.65 3.87 -34.14
CA GLU A 66 18.59 3.92 -35.17
C GLU A 66 17.35 4.68 -34.69
N ALA A 67 17.19 4.92 -33.38
CA ALA A 67 16.12 5.75 -32.83
C ALA A 67 16.14 7.21 -33.35
N SER A 68 17.27 7.66 -33.91
CA SER A 68 17.39 8.99 -34.52
C SER A 68 16.78 9.10 -35.92
N LEU A 69 16.45 7.99 -36.59
CA LEU A 69 15.81 8.00 -37.92
C LEU A 69 14.28 7.88 -37.89
N ALA A 70 13.70 7.40 -36.78
CA ALA A 70 12.25 7.29 -36.61
C ALA A 70 11.55 8.61 -36.22
N ASN A 71 12.32 9.61 -35.79
CA ASN A 71 11.78 10.90 -35.35
C ASN A 71 11.34 11.84 -36.50
N GLN A 72 11.46 11.42 -37.76
CA GLN A 72 11.13 12.25 -38.92
C GLN A 72 9.98 11.71 -39.79
N ALA A 73 9.32 10.63 -39.40
CA ALA A 73 8.13 10.15 -40.13
C ALA A 73 7.03 9.69 -39.16
N ALA A 74 5.86 10.31 -39.32
CA ALA A 74 4.57 10.00 -38.69
C ALA A 74 4.27 10.68 -37.33
N ASP A 75 3.91 11.95 -37.41
CA ASP A 75 2.80 12.48 -36.59
C ASP A 75 1.54 11.65 -36.83
N GLY A 76 1.28 10.65 -35.99
CA GLY A 76 0.04 9.87 -36.08
C GLY A 76 -0.20 8.88 -34.96
N HIS A 77 0.77 8.04 -34.57
CA HIS A 77 0.51 6.92 -33.67
C HIS A 77 1.66 6.65 -32.69
N LYS A 78 1.74 7.46 -31.61
CA LYS A 78 2.71 7.28 -30.51
C LYS A 78 2.27 6.17 -29.55
N TRP A 79 2.33 4.91 -29.99
CA TRP A 79 2.12 3.74 -29.12
C TRP A 79 3.37 3.39 -28.32
N ALA A 80 4.55 3.80 -28.80
CA ALA A 80 5.79 3.60 -28.07
C ALA A 80 5.77 4.39 -26.76
N SER A 81 6.05 3.73 -25.64
CA SER A 81 6.03 4.33 -24.29
C SER A 81 4.69 5.01 -23.93
N SER A 82 3.57 4.50 -24.46
CA SER A 82 2.24 5.07 -24.23
C SER A 82 1.61 4.67 -22.89
N ILE A 83 2.13 3.63 -22.22
CA ILE A 83 1.60 3.12 -20.95
C ILE A 83 2.58 3.45 -19.83
N SER A 84 2.23 4.42 -18.97
CA SER A 84 2.95 4.61 -17.72
C SER A 84 2.47 3.60 -16.66
N LEU A 85 3.41 2.93 -16.01
CA LEU A 85 3.07 2.01 -14.90
C LEU A 85 2.40 2.77 -13.77
N SER A 86 2.88 3.99 -13.50
CA SER A 86 2.31 4.88 -12.49
C SER A 86 0.87 5.29 -12.80
N GLY A 87 0.62 5.76 -14.02
CA GLY A 87 -0.73 6.11 -14.47
C GLY A 87 -1.67 4.91 -14.46
N SER A 88 -1.18 3.73 -14.84
CA SER A 88 -1.96 2.49 -14.80
C SER A 88 -2.32 2.08 -13.37
N ASN A 89 -1.37 2.15 -12.44
CA ASN A 89 -1.62 1.93 -11.02
C ASN A 89 -2.61 2.95 -10.48
N ASN A 90 -2.44 4.23 -10.79
CA ASN A 90 -3.36 5.27 -10.35
C ASN A 90 -4.77 5.04 -10.87
N LEU A 91 -4.95 4.68 -12.13
CA LEU A 91 -6.26 4.35 -12.72
C LEU A 91 -6.91 3.14 -12.02
N LEU A 92 -6.17 2.03 -11.88
CA LEU A 92 -6.69 0.84 -11.19
C LEU A 92 -6.96 1.11 -9.71
N GLY A 93 -6.16 1.95 -9.06
CA GLY A 93 -6.36 2.36 -7.68
C GLY A 93 -7.67 3.13 -7.50
N ARG A 94 -7.99 4.03 -8.44
CA ARG A 94 -9.27 4.76 -8.47
C ARG A 94 -10.45 3.81 -8.66
N ILE A 95 -10.40 2.95 -9.69
CA ILE A 95 -11.46 1.98 -9.98
C ILE A 95 -11.70 1.04 -8.80
N CYS A 96 -10.63 0.45 -8.24
CA CYS A 96 -10.74 -0.44 -7.10
C CYS A 96 -11.30 0.28 -5.87
N SER A 97 -10.84 1.51 -5.59
CA SER A 97 -11.28 2.26 -4.42
C SER A 97 -12.74 2.64 -4.53
N GLN A 98 -13.18 3.11 -5.70
CA GLN A 98 -14.57 3.46 -5.95
C GLN A 98 -15.48 2.23 -5.85
N TYR A 99 -15.11 1.13 -6.48
CA TYR A 99 -15.89 -0.11 -6.42
C TYR A 99 -16.04 -0.65 -4.99
N LEU A 100 -14.98 -0.59 -4.18
CA LEU A 100 -15.05 -1.01 -2.77
C LEU A 100 -15.90 -0.08 -1.89
N LEU A 101 -16.20 1.13 -2.36
CA LEU A 101 -17.03 2.10 -1.66
C LEU A 101 -18.51 2.03 -2.08
N PHE A 102 -18.87 1.15 -3.02
CA PHE A 102 -20.26 0.94 -3.38
C PHE A 102 -21.09 0.48 -2.16
N THR A 103 -22.34 0.93 -2.09
CA THR A 103 -23.20 0.68 -0.94
C THR A 103 -23.60 -0.79 -0.85
N ASP A 104 -23.92 -1.40 -1.99
CA ASP A 104 -24.29 -2.82 -2.11
C ASP A 104 -23.14 -3.78 -1.78
N VAL A 105 -21.90 -3.37 -2.04
CA VAL A 105 -20.69 -4.08 -1.60
C VAL A 105 -20.59 -4.08 -0.07
N GLU A 106 -20.81 -2.95 0.61
CA GLU A 106 -20.79 -2.92 2.07
C GLU A 106 -21.98 -3.69 2.68
N ASP A 107 -23.16 -3.62 2.07
CA ASP A 107 -24.36 -4.37 2.48
C ASP A 107 -24.14 -5.89 2.37
N TYR A 108 -23.38 -6.35 1.37
CA TYR A 108 -22.98 -7.75 1.25
C TYR A 108 -22.22 -8.24 2.50
N PHE A 109 -21.34 -7.41 3.08
CA PHE A 109 -20.62 -7.74 4.30
C PHE A 109 -21.47 -7.61 5.57
N GLN A 110 -22.54 -6.82 5.54
CA GLN A 110 -23.51 -6.67 6.65
C GLN A 110 -24.51 -7.83 6.74
N ASN A 111 -24.73 -8.56 5.63
CA ASN A 111 -25.78 -9.56 5.56
C ASN A 111 -25.62 -10.68 6.63
N PRO A 112 -26.56 -10.79 7.60
CA PRO A 112 -26.48 -11.75 8.70
C PRO A 112 -26.48 -13.22 8.27
N LEU A 113 -27.03 -13.53 7.08
CA LEU A 113 -27.05 -14.88 6.51
C LEU A 113 -25.66 -15.31 6.00
N GLY A 114 -24.81 -14.34 5.67
CA GLY A 114 -23.40 -14.51 5.37
C GLY A 114 -22.61 -14.53 6.67
N ASN A 115 -22.59 -15.68 7.37
CA ASN A 115 -21.79 -15.83 8.59
C ASN A 115 -20.38 -15.23 8.36
N ILE A 116 -20.02 -14.17 9.10
CA ILE A 116 -18.74 -13.45 8.99
C ILE A 116 -17.56 -14.42 9.08
N GLU A 117 -17.70 -15.53 9.82
CA GLU A 117 -16.70 -16.60 9.86
C GLU A 117 -16.57 -17.38 8.55
N LYS A 118 -17.64 -17.53 7.77
CA LYS A 118 -17.59 -18.13 6.42
C LYS A 118 -16.89 -17.20 5.42
N LEU A 119 -17.10 -15.88 5.48
CA LEU A 119 -16.38 -14.93 4.61
C LEU A 119 -14.87 -14.90 4.91
N ARG A 120 -14.49 -15.18 6.16
CA ARG A 120 -13.09 -15.32 6.57
C ARG A 120 -12.40 -16.53 5.92
N THR A 121 -13.08 -17.66 5.82
CA THR A 121 -12.47 -18.95 5.40
C THR A 121 -12.75 -19.33 3.96
N ARG A 122 -13.78 -18.76 3.34
CA ARG A 122 -14.10 -19.04 1.94
C ARG A 122 -13.00 -18.54 1.00
N PRO A 123 -12.69 -19.29 -0.06
CA PRO A 123 -11.95 -18.77 -1.20
C PRO A 123 -12.60 -17.49 -1.74
N LEU A 124 -11.79 -16.51 -2.14
CA LEU A 124 -12.27 -15.25 -2.72
C LEU A 124 -13.10 -15.47 -4.00
N GLU A 125 -12.90 -16.62 -4.66
CA GLU A 125 -13.64 -17.07 -5.85
C GLU A 125 -15.15 -17.24 -5.60
N PHE A 126 -15.60 -17.43 -4.36
CA PHE A 126 -17.04 -17.45 -4.04
C PHE A 126 -17.64 -16.05 -3.88
N LEU A 127 -16.80 -15.01 -3.71
CA LEU A 127 -17.27 -13.62 -3.71
C LEU A 127 -17.60 -13.14 -5.13
N SER A 128 -16.96 -13.75 -6.14
CA SER A 128 -17.15 -13.39 -7.54
C SER A 128 -18.49 -13.82 -8.15
N GLU A 129 -19.29 -14.67 -7.48
CA GLU A 129 -20.60 -15.08 -8.01
C GLU A 129 -21.56 -13.88 -8.16
N ASN A 130 -21.57 -12.98 -7.17
CA ASN A 130 -22.41 -11.77 -7.21
C ASN A 130 -21.59 -10.50 -7.49
N TYR A 131 -20.30 -10.49 -7.12
CA TYR A 131 -19.42 -9.33 -7.25
C TYR A 131 -18.11 -9.72 -7.95
N PRO A 132 -18.09 -9.89 -9.29
CA PRO A 132 -16.96 -10.46 -10.03
C PRO A 132 -15.63 -9.72 -9.87
N PHE A 133 -15.65 -8.44 -9.52
CA PHE A 133 -14.46 -7.61 -9.36
C PHE A 133 -14.01 -7.46 -7.90
N LEU A 134 -14.85 -7.84 -6.92
CA LEU A 134 -14.59 -7.63 -5.50
C LEU A 134 -13.30 -8.30 -5.03
N GLY A 135 -13.07 -9.56 -5.41
CA GLY A 135 -11.85 -10.27 -5.00
C GLY A 135 -10.57 -9.58 -5.48
N TYR A 136 -10.57 -9.07 -6.72
CA TYR A 136 -9.43 -8.34 -7.27
C TYR A 136 -9.26 -6.98 -6.59
N ALA A 137 -10.33 -6.18 -6.52
CA ALA A 137 -10.29 -4.84 -5.94
C ALA A 137 -9.82 -4.90 -4.48
N TRP A 138 -10.39 -5.80 -3.69
CA TRP A 138 -10.11 -5.93 -2.25
C TRP A 138 -8.67 -6.36 -1.95
N GLU A 139 -8.06 -7.14 -2.85
CA GLU A 139 -6.66 -7.58 -2.72
C GLU A 139 -5.65 -6.54 -3.25
N ASN A 140 -6.02 -5.72 -4.24
CA ASN A 140 -5.07 -4.92 -5.00
C ASN A 140 -5.23 -3.39 -4.88
N TRP A 141 -6.37 -2.89 -4.38
CA TRP A 141 -6.63 -1.43 -4.31
C TRP A 141 -5.48 -0.66 -3.65
N ALA A 142 -4.97 -1.20 -2.54
CA ALA A 142 -3.91 -0.56 -1.77
C ALA A 142 -2.60 -0.56 -2.55
N VAL A 143 -2.26 -1.66 -3.23
CA VAL A 143 -1.03 -1.77 -4.04
C VAL A 143 -1.05 -0.74 -5.16
N HIS A 144 -2.18 -0.62 -5.85
CA HIS A 144 -2.38 0.38 -6.91
C HIS A 144 -2.40 1.83 -6.41
N SER A 145 -2.59 2.04 -5.10
CA SER A 145 -2.71 3.37 -4.49
C SER A 145 -1.49 3.76 -3.64
N ARG A 146 -0.38 3.01 -3.71
CA ARG A 146 0.87 3.32 -2.99
C ARG A 146 1.66 4.44 -3.60
N GLU A 147 1.56 4.59 -4.91
CA GLU A 147 2.25 5.65 -5.62
C GLU A 147 1.65 7.01 -5.26
N PRO A 148 2.48 8.05 -5.10
CA PRO A 148 1.99 9.39 -4.82
C PRO A 148 1.10 9.85 -5.98
N VAL A 149 0.02 10.53 -5.64
CA VAL A 149 -0.85 11.18 -6.62
C VAL A 149 -0.03 12.29 -7.27
N GLU A 150 -0.01 12.32 -8.61
CA GLU A 150 0.70 13.37 -9.35
C GLU A 150 0.11 14.75 -9.00
N GLU A 151 0.98 15.74 -8.78
CA GLU A 151 0.61 17.05 -8.19
C GLU A 151 -0.33 17.92 -9.06
N ASP A 152 -0.68 17.48 -10.28
CA ASP A 152 -1.39 18.29 -11.27
C ASP A 152 -2.91 18.06 -11.29
N ASP A 153 -3.45 17.17 -10.44
CA ASP A 153 -4.86 16.80 -10.48
C ASP A 153 -5.70 17.44 -9.36
N ARG A 154 -6.67 18.28 -9.74
CA ARG A 154 -7.67 18.89 -8.83
C ARG A 154 -8.58 17.86 -8.14
N GLY A 155 -8.46 16.57 -8.48
CA GLY A 155 -9.16 15.44 -7.86
C GLY A 155 -8.49 14.80 -6.63
N ASP A 156 -7.30 15.26 -6.21
CA ASP A 156 -6.50 14.61 -5.14
C ASP A 156 -7.26 14.49 -3.80
N ASP A 157 -8.00 15.53 -3.41
CA ASP A 157 -8.76 15.53 -2.15
C ASP A 157 -9.85 14.45 -2.13
N SER A 158 -10.59 14.28 -3.23
CA SER A 158 -11.66 13.26 -3.33
C SER A 158 -11.09 11.85 -3.20
N ARG A 159 -9.99 11.57 -3.90
CA ARG A 159 -9.30 10.28 -3.87
C ARG A 159 -8.74 9.98 -2.48
N ILE A 160 -8.10 10.96 -1.82
CA ILE A 160 -7.63 10.80 -0.45
C ILE A 160 -8.79 10.50 0.50
N GLN A 161 -9.94 11.17 0.36
CA GLN A 161 -11.14 10.86 1.17
C GLN A 161 -11.63 9.42 0.96
N GLN A 162 -11.70 8.94 -0.28
CA GLN A 162 -12.05 7.55 -0.57
C GLN A 162 -11.11 6.57 0.13
N MET A 163 -9.80 6.78 0.01
CA MET A 163 -8.81 5.93 0.67
C MET A 163 -8.90 6.02 2.20
N LEU A 164 -9.19 7.19 2.77
CA LEU A 164 -9.43 7.38 4.22
C LEU A 164 -10.63 6.56 4.70
N HIS A 165 -11.71 6.52 3.91
CA HIS A 165 -12.88 5.68 4.20
C HIS A 165 -12.55 4.19 4.16
N LEU A 166 -11.76 3.74 3.19
CA LEU A 166 -11.29 2.35 3.09
C LEU A 166 -10.29 1.98 4.20
N CYS A 167 -9.53 2.94 4.73
CA CYS A 167 -8.66 2.73 5.89
C CYS A 167 -9.43 2.68 7.23
N SER A 168 -10.73 2.93 7.24
CA SER A 168 -11.52 2.98 8.48
C SER A 168 -11.72 1.58 9.07
N PRO A 169 -11.22 1.29 10.29
CA PRO A 169 -11.41 -0.02 10.93
C PRO A 169 -12.87 -0.26 11.37
N HIS A 170 -13.71 0.78 11.35
CA HIS A 170 -15.14 0.70 11.63
C HIS A 170 -15.97 0.25 10.42
N ARG A 171 -15.36 0.23 9.23
CA ARG A 171 -15.97 -0.33 8.03
C ARG A 171 -15.84 -1.86 8.08
N LEU A 172 -16.93 -2.59 7.83
CA LEU A 172 -16.93 -4.04 7.99
C LEU A 172 -16.07 -4.72 6.94
N SER A 173 -16.11 -4.24 5.69
CA SER A 173 -15.23 -4.75 4.62
C SER A 173 -13.75 -4.63 5.01
N THR A 174 -13.32 -3.49 5.55
CA THR A 174 -11.95 -3.27 6.06
C THR A 174 -11.64 -4.16 7.26
N LEU A 175 -12.56 -4.28 8.22
CA LEU A 175 -12.35 -5.09 9.41
C LEU A 175 -12.23 -6.59 9.08
N ILE A 176 -13.08 -7.11 8.20
CA ILE A 176 -13.04 -8.50 7.72
C ILE A 176 -11.74 -8.74 6.95
N TRP A 177 -11.31 -7.78 6.15
CA TRP A 177 -10.03 -7.85 5.44
C TRP A 177 -8.86 -7.98 6.41
N LEU A 178 -8.79 -7.12 7.43
CA LEU A 178 -7.75 -7.17 8.48
C LEU A 178 -7.79 -8.49 9.24
N ARG A 179 -8.98 -8.97 9.64
CA ARG A 179 -9.16 -10.26 10.30
C ARG A 179 -8.62 -11.42 9.46
N ARG A 180 -8.83 -11.37 8.14
CA ARG A 180 -8.31 -12.37 7.19
C ARG A 180 -6.80 -12.26 7.07
N LYS A 181 -6.26 -11.07 6.79
CA LYS A 181 -4.82 -10.85 6.57
C LYS A 181 -3.97 -11.11 7.80
N TRP A 182 -4.48 -10.76 8.99
CA TRP A 182 -3.77 -10.98 10.24
C TRP A 182 -4.12 -12.34 10.89
N CYS A 183 -5.01 -13.12 10.27
CA CYS A 183 -5.50 -14.41 10.78
C CYS A 183 -6.08 -14.34 12.20
N LEU A 184 -6.79 -13.26 12.53
CA LEU A 184 -7.24 -12.95 13.89
C LEU A 184 -8.74 -12.63 13.95
N PRO A 185 -9.60 -13.63 14.27
CA PRO A 185 -11.04 -13.45 14.20
C PRO A 185 -11.60 -12.50 15.28
N LYS A 186 -10.88 -12.30 16.38
CA LYS A 186 -11.31 -11.46 17.51
C LYS A 186 -10.92 -9.99 17.39
N LEU A 187 -10.28 -9.57 16.29
CA LEU A 187 -9.91 -8.17 16.05
C LEU A 187 -11.17 -7.29 16.08
N GLY A 188 -11.19 -6.31 16.98
CA GLY A 188 -12.21 -5.26 17.05
C GLY A 188 -11.78 -3.98 16.33
N PRO A 189 -12.73 -3.08 16.01
CA PRO A 189 -12.42 -1.79 15.40
C PRO A 189 -11.57 -0.89 16.30
N GLU A 190 -11.69 -1.02 17.63
CA GLU A 190 -10.93 -0.26 18.62
C GLU A 190 -9.46 -0.68 18.75
N ASP A 191 -9.12 -1.88 18.27
CA ASP A 191 -7.77 -2.42 18.36
C ASP A 191 -6.83 -1.79 17.33
N VAL A 192 -7.34 -1.08 16.31
CA VAL A 192 -6.56 -0.57 15.19
C VAL A 192 -7.01 0.85 14.84
N THR A 193 -6.09 1.71 14.41
CA THR A 193 -6.42 3.07 13.96
C THR A 193 -6.29 3.18 12.44
N ARG A 194 -6.95 4.18 11.83
CA ARG A 194 -6.77 4.49 10.39
C ARG A 194 -5.31 4.66 10.00
N LEU A 195 -4.52 5.30 10.87
CA LEU A 195 -3.09 5.50 10.65
C LEU A 195 -2.32 4.17 10.62
N ILE A 196 -2.68 3.21 11.47
CA ILE A 196 -2.11 1.86 11.45
C ILE A 196 -2.48 1.13 10.15
N VAL A 197 -3.74 1.20 9.71
CA VAL A 197 -4.18 0.59 8.45
C VAL A 197 -3.44 1.19 7.25
N ALA A 198 -3.40 2.53 7.14
CA ALA A 198 -2.66 3.22 6.07
C ALA A 198 -1.17 2.86 6.06
N SER A 199 -0.55 2.75 7.24
CA SER A 199 0.86 2.38 7.37
C SER A 199 1.13 0.91 7.04
N TYR A 200 0.21 0.01 7.39
CA TYR A 200 0.27 -1.40 7.03
C TYR A 200 0.08 -1.62 5.53
N LEU A 201 -0.68 -0.74 4.86
CA LEU A 201 -0.93 -0.80 3.43
C LEU A 201 0.14 -0.12 2.57
N GLY A 202 0.96 0.75 3.17
CA GLY A 202 1.99 1.52 2.47
C GLY A 202 1.49 2.80 1.82
N LEU A 203 0.37 3.37 2.30
CA LEU A 203 -0.28 4.54 1.69
C LEU A 203 0.34 5.84 2.22
N SER A 204 1.37 6.35 1.54
CA SER A 204 2.13 7.54 1.97
C SER A 204 1.28 8.80 2.04
N SER A 205 0.46 9.08 1.01
CA SER A 205 -0.39 10.29 0.95
C SER A 205 -1.43 10.31 2.07
N VAL A 206 -2.11 9.18 2.31
CA VAL A 206 -3.07 9.04 3.41
C VAL A 206 -2.39 9.17 4.77
N THR A 207 -1.21 8.56 4.94
CA THR A 207 -0.42 8.69 6.17
C THR A 207 -0.04 10.15 6.42
N GLN A 208 0.45 10.85 5.39
CA GLN A 208 0.82 12.25 5.47
C GLN A 208 -0.39 13.14 5.83
N HIS A 209 -1.53 12.91 5.20
CA HIS A 209 -2.78 13.62 5.51
C HIS A 209 -3.17 13.41 6.97
N LEU A 210 -3.21 12.16 7.45
CA LEU A 210 -3.55 11.84 8.83
C LEU A 210 -2.58 12.47 9.84
N LEU A 211 -1.29 12.46 9.57
CA LEU A 211 -0.26 13.03 10.45
C LEU A 211 -0.29 14.56 10.52
N ARG A 212 -0.90 15.24 9.54
CA ARG A 212 -1.12 16.70 9.57
C ARG A 212 -2.31 17.11 10.43
N LEU A 213 -3.20 16.18 10.79
CA LEU A 213 -4.35 16.47 11.65
C LEU A 213 -3.93 16.53 13.12
N ASP A 214 -4.30 17.61 13.81
CA ASP A 214 -3.99 17.81 15.24
C ASP A 214 -4.62 16.75 16.16
N THR A 215 -5.70 16.12 15.70
CA THR A 215 -6.41 15.06 16.46
C THR A 215 -5.72 13.70 16.37
N THR A 216 -4.80 13.51 15.42
CA THR A 216 -4.14 12.22 15.20
C THR A 216 -3.12 11.93 16.29
N ARG A 217 -3.24 10.75 16.90
CA ARG A 217 -2.27 10.24 17.89
C ARG A 217 -1.28 9.28 17.20
N PRO A 218 -0.07 9.71 16.80
CA PRO A 218 0.82 8.91 15.95
C PRO A 218 1.43 7.69 16.64
N ASN A 219 1.43 7.66 17.98
CA ASN A 219 2.09 6.63 18.78
C ASN A 219 1.13 5.55 19.31
N VAL A 220 -0.14 5.58 18.90
CA VAL A 220 -1.11 4.52 19.26
C VAL A 220 -0.60 3.19 18.71
N ARG A 221 -0.81 2.14 19.52
CA ARG A 221 -0.41 0.78 19.21
C ARG A 221 -1.63 -0.07 19.00
N ASP A 222 -1.55 -1.03 18.10
CA ASP A 222 -2.65 -1.96 17.92
C ASP A 222 -2.80 -2.90 19.12
N GLY A 223 -4.03 -3.27 19.45
CA GLY A 223 -4.37 -4.11 20.61
C GLY A 223 -3.83 -5.54 20.50
N ILE A 224 -3.41 -5.96 19.31
CA ILE A 224 -3.02 -7.34 19.02
C ILE A 224 -1.51 -7.53 19.17
N PHE A 225 -0.71 -6.86 18.36
CA PHE A 225 0.74 -7.01 18.31
C PHE A 225 1.45 -5.94 19.14
N GLY A 226 0.71 -4.96 19.65
CA GLY A 226 1.25 -3.82 20.37
C GLY A 226 2.19 -2.98 19.50
N ARG A 227 1.98 -2.98 18.17
CA ARG A 227 2.81 -2.31 17.17
C ARG A 227 2.24 -0.93 16.87
N SER A 228 3.11 0.07 16.75
CA SER A 228 2.71 1.39 16.26
C SER A 228 2.59 1.38 14.73
N ALA A 229 1.92 2.40 14.19
CA ALA A 229 1.82 2.62 12.74
C ALA A 229 3.19 2.63 12.05
N LEU A 230 4.16 3.38 12.59
CA LEU A 230 5.54 3.40 12.11
C LEU A 230 6.20 2.01 12.12
N SER A 231 5.93 1.19 13.15
CA SER A 231 6.49 -0.15 13.21
C SER A 231 5.90 -1.08 12.14
N TRP A 232 4.62 -0.91 11.77
CA TRP A 232 3.99 -1.61 10.65
C TRP A 232 4.60 -1.19 9.32
N ALA A 233 4.75 0.12 9.09
CA ALA A 233 5.40 0.65 7.89
C ALA A 233 6.82 0.12 7.72
N ALA A 234 7.61 0.12 8.80
CA ALA A 234 8.99 -0.32 8.77
C ALA A 234 9.12 -1.83 8.48
N GLY A 235 8.26 -2.65 9.09
CA GLY A 235 8.25 -4.09 8.84
C GLY A 235 7.64 -4.51 7.50
N GLY A 236 6.94 -3.60 6.80
CA GLY A 236 6.46 -3.79 5.43
C GLY A 236 7.38 -3.21 4.37
N GLY A 237 8.46 -2.52 4.77
CA GLY A 237 9.40 -1.90 3.84
C GLY A 237 8.87 -0.65 3.15
N PHE A 238 7.84 0.02 3.70
CA PHE A 238 7.19 1.16 3.05
C PHE A 238 7.98 2.45 3.28
N GLU A 239 9.03 2.64 2.49
CA GLU A 239 9.94 3.79 2.55
C GLU A 239 9.22 5.14 2.52
N GLY A 240 8.25 5.31 1.61
CA GLY A 240 7.47 6.55 1.50
C GLY A 240 6.72 6.88 2.79
N VAL A 241 6.14 5.86 3.45
CA VAL A 241 5.45 6.02 4.74
C VAL A 241 6.45 6.33 5.85
N VAL A 242 7.57 5.62 5.94
CA VAL A 242 8.60 5.88 6.96
C VAL A 242 9.16 7.30 6.83
N LYS A 243 9.40 7.76 5.59
CA LYS A 243 9.81 9.13 5.29
C LYS A 243 8.78 10.17 5.76
N THR A 244 7.48 9.95 5.54
CA THR A 244 6.45 10.90 6.02
C THR A 244 6.43 11.02 7.55
N PHE A 245 6.64 9.91 8.29
CA PHE A 245 6.80 9.98 9.75
C PHE A 245 8.03 10.79 10.17
N ILE A 246 9.18 10.57 9.53
CA ILE A 246 10.43 11.30 9.85
C ILE A 246 10.30 12.79 9.54
N ASP A 247 9.75 13.14 8.38
CA ASP A 247 9.58 14.53 7.94
C ASP A 247 8.58 15.27 8.82
N THR A 248 7.48 14.62 9.20
CA THR A 248 6.52 15.17 10.17
C THR A 248 7.18 15.42 11.52
N GLN A 249 7.99 14.47 12.02
CA GLN A 249 8.70 14.63 13.28
C GLN A 249 9.68 15.82 13.24
N ARG A 250 10.42 15.98 12.14
CA ARG A 250 11.34 17.11 11.91
C ARG A 250 10.60 18.44 11.86
N ALA A 251 9.46 18.49 11.18
CA ALA A 251 8.62 19.68 11.10
C ALA A 251 8.05 20.09 12.47
N ALA A 252 7.57 19.13 13.27
CA ALA A 252 7.07 19.38 14.63
C ALA A 252 8.17 19.95 15.53
N LYS A 253 9.40 19.40 15.49
CA LYS A 253 10.55 19.93 16.25
C LYS A 253 10.89 21.39 15.93
N ARG A 254 10.53 21.90 14.73
CA ARG A 254 10.76 23.29 14.32
C ARG A 254 9.66 24.25 14.80
N ARG A 255 8.45 23.76 15.15
CA ARG A 255 7.26 24.60 15.33
C ARG A 255 7.01 25.12 16.75
N SER A 256 7.45 24.45 17.82
CA SER A 256 7.17 24.95 19.17
C SER A 256 8.08 24.43 20.28
N TRP A 257 8.61 25.34 21.10
CA TRP A 257 9.33 24.99 22.33
C TRP A 257 8.39 24.42 23.41
N LEU A 258 7.13 24.84 23.45
CA LEU A 258 6.12 24.35 24.42
C LEU A 258 5.71 22.90 24.16
N GLU A 259 5.52 22.50 22.90
CA GLU A 259 5.24 21.08 22.56
C GLU A 259 6.41 20.17 22.95
N ARG A 260 7.63 20.69 22.81
CA ARG A 260 8.87 20.04 23.28
C ARG A 260 8.91 19.88 24.79
N LEU A 261 8.42 20.87 25.54
CA LEU A 261 8.41 20.88 27.01
C LEU A 261 7.34 19.96 27.59
N LEU A 262 6.16 19.91 26.95
CA LEU A 262 5.01 19.12 27.43
C LEU A 262 5.11 17.63 27.11
N GLY A 263 6.07 17.21 26.27
CA GLY A 263 6.22 15.80 25.85
C GLY A 263 5.05 15.29 25.01
N THR A 264 4.15 16.18 24.62
CA THR A 264 2.96 15.92 23.83
C THR A 264 3.32 15.97 22.35
N GLY A 265 3.38 14.82 21.67
CA GLY A 265 3.27 14.78 20.21
C GLY A 265 4.52 14.38 19.41
N GLY A 266 5.65 14.07 20.05
CA GLY A 266 6.80 13.51 19.34
C GLY A 266 6.52 12.09 18.83
N ILE A 267 6.72 11.84 17.53
CA ILE A 267 6.70 10.47 16.98
C ILE A 267 7.81 9.65 17.66
N GLN A 268 7.45 8.52 18.27
CA GLN A 268 8.38 7.64 18.97
C GLN A 268 9.02 6.65 18.00
N VAL A 269 10.13 7.06 17.39
CA VAL A 269 10.82 6.30 16.33
C VAL A 269 11.42 4.97 16.82
N ASP A 270 11.79 4.86 18.10
CA ASP A 270 12.42 3.67 18.68
C ASP A 270 11.50 2.87 19.61
N SER A 271 10.18 3.08 19.52
CA SER A 271 9.22 2.47 20.45
C SER A 271 9.07 0.95 20.18
N LYS A 272 9.54 0.11 21.10
CA LYS A 272 9.44 -1.37 21.00
C LYS A 272 7.99 -1.86 21.07
N SER A 273 7.57 -2.79 20.23
CA SER A 273 6.25 -3.44 20.32
C SER A 273 5.98 -4.03 21.71
N LYS A 274 4.73 -3.98 22.16
CA LYS A 274 4.30 -4.49 23.47
C LYS A 274 3.14 -5.48 23.28
N PRO A 275 3.40 -6.67 22.72
CA PRO A 275 2.35 -7.65 22.50
C PRO A 275 1.72 -8.04 23.86
N PRO A 276 0.40 -8.23 23.92
CA PRO A 276 -0.27 -8.72 25.11
C PRO A 276 0.22 -10.13 25.43
N ARG A 277 0.25 -10.45 26.74
CA ARG A 277 0.71 -11.76 27.24
C ARG A 277 -0.12 -12.95 26.72
N THR A 278 -1.28 -12.69 26.13
CA THR A 278 -2.24 -13.68 25.61
C THR A 278 -1.86 -14.26 24.25
N LEU A 279 -0.93 -13.64 23.50
CA LEU A 279 -0.40 -14.24 22.29
C LEU A 279 0.54 -15.40 22.68
N SER A 280 0.12 -16.64 22.37
CA SER A 280 0.88 -17.87 22.62
C SER A 280 2.20 -17.96 21.83
N VAL A 281 2.36 -17.16 20.79
CA VAL A 281 3.59 -17.08 20.01
C VAL A 281 4.58 -16.17 20.74
N SER A 282 5.86 -16.56 20.78
CA SER A 282 6.96 -15.76 21.33
C SER A 282 7.19 -14.47 20.52
N HIS A 283 6.23 -13.54 20.56
CA HIS A 283 6.35 -12.21 20.00
C HIS A 283 7.32 -11.43 20.86
N ARG A 284 8.59 -11.41 20.42
CA ARG A 284 9.60 -10.58 21.06
C ARG A 284 9.29 -9.11 20.78
N PRO A 285 9.39 -8.22 21.79
CA PRO A 285 9.36 -6.78 21.58
C PRO A 285 10.40 -6.35 20.54
N CYS A 286 9.97 -5.68 19.48
CA CYS A 286 10.82 -5.18 18.40
C CYS A 286 10.55 -3.69 18.14
N THR A 287 11.60 -2.90 17.93
CA THR A 287 11.50 -1.50 17.47
C THR A 287 11.11 -1.48 15.98
N PRO A 288 10.68 -0.33 15.43
CA PRO A 288 10.51 -0.18 13.98
C PRO A 288 11.77 -0.61 13.20
N LEU A 289 12.97 -0.23 13.70
CA LEU A 289 14.24 -0.66 13.11
C LEU A 289 14.39 -2.19 13.14
N GLY A 290 14.13 -2.83 14.28
CA GLY A 290 14.23 -4.29 14.40
C GLY A 290 13.27 -5.03 13.47
N TRP A 291 12.08 -4.48 13.19
CA TRP A 291 11.17 -5.04 12.19
C TRP A 291 11.71 -4.90 10.76
N ALA A 292 12.26 -3.73 10.40
CA ALA A 292 12.88 -3.52 9.09
C ALA A 292 14.06 -4.46 8.86
N VAL A 293 14.92 -4.65 9.87
CA VAL A 293 16.06 -5.57 9.82
C VAL A 293 15.61 -7.02 9.65
N ARG A 294 14.65 -7.48 10.47
CA ARG A 294 14.16 -8.86 10.43
C ARG A 294 13.58 -9.26 9.08
N PHE A 295 12.98 -8.32 8.37
CA PHE A 295 12.38 -8.55 7.06
C PHE A 295 13.25 -8.09 5.87
N GLY A 296 14.48 -7.61 6.12
CA GLY A 296 15.43 -7.32 5.05
C GLY A 296 15.19 -5.99 4.32
N HIS A 297 14.52 -5.02 4.94
CA HIS A 297 14.20 -3.74 4.32
C HIS A 297 15.34 -2.72 4.48
N GLU A 298 16.39 -2.87 3.67
CA GLU A 298 17.62 -2.09 3.78
C GLU A 298 17.43 -0.57 3.70
N ALA A 299 16.62 -0.09 2.75
CA ALA A 299 16.38 1.34 2.59
C ALA A 299 15.67 1.95 3.83
N VAL A 300 14.70 1.24 4.40
CA VAL A 300 14.05 1.64 5.65
C VAL A 300 15.03 1.63 6.82
N VAL A 301 15.92 0.62 6.91
CA VAL A 301 16.98 0.57 7.92
C VAL A 301 17.86 1.82 7.85
N LYS A 302 18.33 2.17 6.65
CA LYS A 302 19.14 3.37 6.40
C LYS A 302 18.37 4.65 6.79
N GLN A 303 17.10 4.78 6.43
CA GLN A 303 16.26 5.93 6.80
C GLN A 303 16.11 6.07 8.33
N LEU A 304 15.83 4.96 9.02
CA LEU A 304 15.64 4.97 10.48
C LEU A 304 16.95 5.26 11.21
N ILE A 305 18.07 4.68 10.78
CA ILE A 305 19.41 4.96 11.33
C ILE A 305 19.76 6.45 11.17
N ALA A 306 19.51 7.04 10.00
CA ALA A 306 19.78 8.46 9.73
C ALA A 306 19.00 9.43 10.63
N THR A 307 18.01 8.96 11.40
CA THR A 307 17.34 9.78 12.41
C THR A 307 18.19 10.03 13.66
N ASN A 308 19.25 9.25 13.89
CA ASN A 308 20.06 9.20 15.11
C ASN A 308 19.24 9.05 16.41
N GLN A 309 18.02 8.51 16.30
CA GLN A 309 17.08 8.35 17.42
C GLN A 309 16.78 6.88 17.73
N VAL A 310 17.34 5.95 16.94
CA VAL A 310 17.13 4.51 17.07
C VAL A 310 18.32 3.85 17.74
N LYS A 311 18.06 2.83 18.57
CA LYS A 311 19.12 2.04 19.20
C LYS A 311 19.29 0.72 18.46
N VAL A 312 20.50 0.43 18.06
CA VAL A 312 20.88 -0.90 17.54
C VAL A 312 21.12 -1.83 18.71
N ASP A 313 20.63 -3.06 18.61
CA ASP A 313 20.94 -4.14 19.55
C ASP A 313 21.62 -5.31 18.82
N ASP A 314 22.42 -6.10 19.55
CA ASP A 314 23.19 -7.22 18.99
C ASP A 314 22.31 -8.26 18.29
N LYS A 315 21.04 -8.33 18.68
CA LYS A 315 20.06 -9.24 18.10
C LYS A 315 19.65 -8.80 16.70
N MET A 316 19.58 -7.50 16.41
CA MET A 316 19.39 -7.01 15.04
C MET A 316 20.52 -7.49 14.13
N LEU A 317 21.77 -7.48 14.61
CA LEU A 317 22.91 -7.98 13.82
C LEU A 317 22.77 -9.49 13.56
N PHE A 318 22.35 -10.27 14.56
CA PHE A 318 22.05 -11.69 14.39
C PHE A 318 20.91 -11.93 13.37
N ASP A 319 19.81 -11.17 13.47
CA ASP A 319 18.68 -11.30 12.53
C ASP A 319 19.11 -10.91 11.09
N ALA A 320 19.95 -9.89 10.93
CA ALA A 320 20.51 -9.49 9.63
C ALA A 320 21.44 -10.57 9.04
N ALA A 321 22.33 -11.14 9.86
CA ALA A 321 23.24 -12.21 9.46
C ALA A 321 22.47 -13.49 9.08
N LYS A 322 21.46 -13.85 9.87
CA LYS A 322 20.58 -15.00 9.57
C LYS A 322 19.83 -14.82 8.25
N GLY A 323 19.44 -13.60 7.92
CA GLY A 323 18.79 -13.25 6.66
C GLY A 323 19.75 -13.12 5.46
N GLY A 324 21.06 -13.09 5.69
CA GLY A 324 22.06 -12.82 4.64
C GLY A 324 22.06 -11.37 4.13
N TYR A 325 21.54 -10.42 4.93
CA TYR A 325 21.36 -9.04 4.52
C TYR A 325 22.64 -8.21 4.73
N LEU A 326 23.63 -8.38 3.83
CA LEU A 326 24.94 -7.75 3.95
C LEU A 326 24.87 -6.22 4.10
N GLY A 327 24.11 -5.52 3.24
CA GLY A 327 23.97 -4.06 3.32
C GLY A 327 23.30 -3.57 4.62
N ILE A 328 22.45 -4.39 5.23
CA ILE A 328 21.89 -4.11 6.57
C ILE A 328 22.94 -4.32 7.65
N MET A 329 23.74 -5.39 7.58
CA MET A 329 24.82 -5.63 8.54
C MET A 329 25.83 -4.48 8.53
N GLU A 330 26.25 -4.03 7.34
CA GLU A 330 27.14 -2.88 7.18
C GLU A 330 26.53 -1.61 7.76
N ALA A 331 25.25 -1.33 7.48
CA ALA A 331 24.55 -0.17 8.05
C ALA A 331 24.49 -0.23 9.58
N LEU A 332 24.20 -1.39 10.17
CA LEU A 332 24.16 -1.57 11.63
C LEU A 332 25.55 -1.41 12.26
N LEU A 333 26.59 -2.02 11.68
CA LEU A 333 27.97 -1.94 12.20
C LEU A 333 28.54 -0.52 12.10
N GLY A 334 28.23 0.22 11.02
CA GLY A 334 28.63 1.62 10.87
C GLY A 334 28.11 2.53 11.99
N THR A 335 26.94 2.23 12.56
CA THR A 335 26.40 2.96 13.71
C THR A 335 27.09 2.61 15.03
N ALA A 336 27.48 1.34 15.23
CA ALA A 336 28.16 0.88 16.43
C ALA A 336 29.62 1.38 16.51
N GLN A 337 30.26 1.58 15.36
CA GLN A 337 31.61 2.14 15.25
C GLN A 337 31.66 3.68 15.35
N SER A 338 30.53 4.34 15.56
CA SER A 338 30.45 5.78 15.82
C SER A 338 30.21 6.11 17.31
N PRO A 339 31.04 5.69 18.29
CA PRO A 339 30.99 6.30 19.61
C PRO A 339 31.81 7.60 19.61
N ALA A 340 31.19 8.67 20.12
CA ALA A 340 31.83 9.88 20.63
C ALA A 340 32.57 10.80 19.64
N THR A 341 31.83 11.73 19.04
CA THR A 341 32.21 13.15 19.06
C THR A 341 30.97 14.02 18.92
N GLN A 342 30.44 14.50 20.05
CA GLN A 342 30.27 15.94 20.28
C GLN A 342 29.74 16.16 21.70
N LYS A 343 30.50 17.00 22.41
CA LYS A 343 30.33 17.46 23.78
C LYS A 343 29.05 18.27 23.97
#